data_AF-A0A659XY12-F1
#
_entry.id   AF-A0A659XY12-F1
#
_cell.length_a   1.000
_cell.length_b   1.000
_cell.length_c   1.000
_cell.angle_alpha   90.00
_cell.angle_beta   90.00
_cell.angle_gamma   90.00
#
_symmetry.space_group_name_H-M   'P 1'
#
loop_
_entity.id
_entity.type
_entity.pdbx_description
1 polymer ?
#
loop_
_entity_poly.entity_id
_entity_poly.type
_entity_poly.pdbx_seq_one_letter_code
_entity_poly.pdbx_strand_id
1 'polypeptide(L)'
;CILTSIVGTFFVKLGSNGSIMGALYKGLIVTGLLSIVGLAVATSATLGWGEVGTVAGIVITGKNLFICGLIGLLVTGLIVVITEYYTGTN
;
A
#
# COMPACT_ATOMS: atom_id res chain seq x y z
N CYS A 1 1.20 2.68 -8.75
CA CYS A 1 0.07 1.82 -8.35
C CYS A 1 -1.24 2.12 -9.10
N ILE A 2 -1.22 2.68 -10.33
CA ILE A 2 -2.46 2.94 -11.07
C ILE A 2 -3.17 1.63 -11.45
N LEU A 3 -2.42 0.67 -12.00
CA LEU A 3 -2.91 -0.68 -12.32
C LEU A 3 -3.46 -1.41 -11.09
N THR A 4 -2.80 -1.28 -9.94
CA THR A 4 -3.25 -1.93 -8.70
C THR A 4 -4.53 -1.29 -8.16
N SER A 5 -4.69 0.03 -8.29
CA SER A 5 -5.95 0.72 -7.97
C SER A 5 -7.09 0.31 -8.91
N ILE A 6 -6.82 0.10 -10.21
CA ILE A 6 -7.82 -0.37 -11.18
C ILE A 6 -8.28 -1.79 -10.83
N VAL A 7 -7.38 -2.69 -10.45
CA VAL A 7 -7.78 -4.05 -10.02
C VAL A 7 -8.53 -4.00 -8.69
N GLY A 8 -8.10 -3.15 -7.78
CA GLY A 8 -8.72 -3.00 -6.47
C GLY A 8 -10.17 -2.51 -6.51
N THR A 9 -10.54 -1.65 -7.46
CA THR A 9 -11.92 -1.13 -7.57
C THR A 9 -12.94 -2.24 -7.85
N PHE A 10 -12.54 -3.31 -8.56
CA PHE A 10 -13.41 -4.46 -8.81
C PHE A 10 -13.67 -5.32 -7.55
N PHE A 11 -12.79 -5.25 -6.54
CA PHE A 11 -12.93 -5.97 -5.28
C PHE A 11 -13.72 -5.19 -4.21
N VAL A 12 -14.02 -3.91 -4.43
CA VAL A 12 -14.88 -3.08 -3.55
C VAL A 12 -16.36 -3.32 -3.84
N LYS A 13 -16.77 -4.60 -3.94
CA LYS A 13 -18.18 -4.95 -4.17
C LYS A 13 -18.90 -5.19 -2.85
N LEU A 14 -20.02 -4.50 -2.65
CA LEU A 14 -20.94 -4.70 -1.54
C LEU A 14 -21.42 -6.16 -1.52
N GLY A 15 -21.13 -6.86 -0.42
CA GLY A 15 -21.65 -8.21 -0.14
C GLY A 15 -23.02 -8.14 0.54
N SER A 16 -23.68 -9.31 0.63
CA SER A 16 -25.05 -9.54 1.11
C SER A 16 -25.44 -8.96 2.49
N ASN A 17 -24.50 -8.38 3.25
CA ASN A 17 -24.73 -7.81 4.59
C ASN A 17 -24.93 -6.28 4.62
N GLY A 18 -24.85 -5.57 3.48
CA GLY A 18 -25.10 -4.13 3.43
C GLY A 18 -24.06 -3.25 4.14
N SER A 19 -22.96 -3.83 4.66
CA SER A 19 -21.91 -3.10 5.37
C SER A 19 -20.95 -2.40 4.40
N ILE A 20 -21.26 -1.14 4.10
CA ILE A 20 -20.46 -0.24 3.24
C ILE A 20 -19.01 -0.12 3.77
N MET A 21 -18.84 -0.03 5.09
CA MET A 21 -17.52 0.05 5.75
C MET A 21 -16.65 -1.17 5.45
N GLY A 22 -17.22 -2.37 5.55
CA GLY A 22 -16.49 -3.63 5.34
C GLY A 22 -16.07 -3.84 3.88
N ALA A 23 -16.87 -3.36 2.93
CA ALA A 23 -16.50 -3.36 1.52
C ALA A 23 -15.29 -2.43 1.26
N LEU A 24 -15.25 -1.27 1.91
CA LEU A 24 -14.15 -0.32 1.81
C LEU A 24 -12.86 -0.88 2.43
N TYR A 25 -12.95 -1.55 3.59
CA TYR A 25 -11.79 -2.21 4.22
C TYR A 25 -11.21 -3.33 3.35
N LYS A 26 -12.07 -4.14 2.71
CA LYS A 26 -11.63 -5.14 1.72
C LYS A 26 -10.91 -4.50 0.54
N GLY A 27 -11.43 -3.40 0.00
CA GLY A 27 -10.79 -2.64 -1.06
C GLY A 27 -9.39 -2.14 -0.69
N LEU A 28 -9.26 -1.58 0.51
CA LEU A 28 -8.00 -1.03 1.01
C LEU A 28 -6.94 -2.12 1.23
N ILE A 29 -7.32 -3.26 1.81
CA ILE A 29 -6.41 -4.39 1.97
C ILE A 29 -5.95 -4.94 0.62
N VAL A 30 -6.87 -5.14 -0.33
CA VAL A 30 -6.54 -5.69 -1.65
C VAL A 30 -5.60 -4.75 -2.41
N THR A 31 -5.92 -3.45 -2.45
CA THR A 31 -5.06 -2.44 -3.10
C THR A 31 -3.70 -2.30 -2.42
N GLY A 32 -3.65 -2.39 -1.09
CA GLY A 32 -2.43 -2.35 -0.31
C GLY A 32 -1.50 -3.52 -0.60
N LEU A 33 -2.01 -4.75 -0.52
CA LEU A 33 -1.24 -5.97 -0.83
C LEU A 33 -0.74 -5.96 -2.28
N LEU A 34 -1.60 -5.60 -3.23
CA LEU A 34 -1.23 -5.55 -4.64
C LEU A 34 -0.17 -4.45 -4.89
N SER A 35 -0.23 -3.35 -4.14
CA SER A 35 0.77 -2.28 -4.21
C SER A 35 2.12 -2.67 -3.62
N ILE A 36 2.16 -3.51 -2.58
CA ILE A 36 3.43 -4.09 -2.06
C ILE A 36 4.10 -4.93 -3.14
N VAL A 37 3.35 -5.79 -3.82
CA VAL A 37 3.86 -6.60 -4.94
C VAL A 37 4.30 -5.71 -6.10
N GLY A 38 3.50 -4.70 -6.46
CA GLY A 38 3.85 -3.73 -7.50
C GLY A 38 5.12 -2.94 -7.19
N LEU A 39 5.31 -2.55 -5.92
CA LEU A 39 6.55 -1.92 -5.44
C LEU A 39 7.74 -2.86 -5.56
N ALA A 40 7.61 -4.14 -5.17
CA ALA A 40 8.72 -5.09 -5.25
C ALA A 40 9.17 -5.31 -6.71
N VAL A 41 8.21 -5.46 -7.62
CA VAL A 41 8.48 -5.59 -9.06
C VAL A 41 9.12 -4.32 -9.61
N ALA A 42 8.57 -3.14 -9.29
CA ALA A 42 9.12 -1.86 -9.74
C ALA A 42 10.54 -1.63 -9.22
N THR A 43 10.81 -1.92 -7.94
CA THR A 43 12.15 -1.81 -7.35
C THR A 43 13.12 -2.78 -8.03
N SER A 44 12.71 -4.02 -8.30
CA SER A 44 13.56 -4.98 -9.00
C SER A 44 13.86 -4.61 -10.45
N ALA A 45 12.90 -4.00 -11.16
CA ALA A 45 13.01 -3.67 -12.58
C ALA A 45 13.75 -2.35 -12.85
N THR A 46 13.76 -1.41 -11.90
CA THR A 46 14.35 -0.07 -12.11
C THR A 46 15.69 0.10 -11.42
N LEU A 47 15.79 -0.32 -10.16
CA LEU A 47 16.92 -0.02 -9.28
C LEU A 47 17.75 -1.26 -8.96
N GLY A 48 17.13 -2.44 -9.01
CA GLY A 48 17.71 -3.67 -8.49
C GLY A 48 17.77 -3.68 -6.95
N TRP A 49 18.12 -4.83 -6.38
CA TRP A 49 18.23 -5.01 -4.92
C TRP A 49 19.57 -4.58 -4.34
N GLY A 50 20.47 -4.11 -5.20
CA GLY A 50 21.83 -3.72 -4.86
C GLY A 50 21.94 -2.26 -4.39
N GLU A 51 23.18 -1.79 -4.39
CA GLU A 51 23.53 -0.41 -4.06
C GLU A 51 23.08 0.51 -5.20
N VAL A 52 22.16 1.44 -4.89
CA VAL A 52 21.62 2.40 -5.85
C VAL A 52 22.54 3.62 -5.95
N GLY A 53 23.16 3.99 -4.83
CA GLY A 53 24.13 5.06 -4.74
C GLY A 53 24.35 5.55 -3.31
N THR A 54 25.42 6.30 -3.12
CA THR A 54 25.77 6.94 -1.85
C THR A 54 25.36 8.41 -1.89
N VAL A 55 24.51 8.83 -0.95
CA VAL A 55 24.12 10.25 -0.80
C VAL A 55 24.52 10.68 0.60
N ALA A 56 25.29 11.77 0.70
CA ALA A 56 25.82 12.28 1.97
C ALA A 56 26.60 11.23 2.81
N GLY A 57 27.32 10.32 2.15
CA GLY A 57 28.08 9.25 2.81
C GLY A 57 27.23 8.05 3.28
N ILE A 58 25.93 8.06 3.02
CA ILE A 58 25.00 6.98 3.40
C ILE A 58 24.70 6.14 2.16
N VAL A 59 24.98 4.84 2.26
CA VAL A 59 24.70 3.86 1.21
C VAL A 59 23.20 3.62 1.13
N ILE A 60 22.56 4.04 0.03
CA ILE A 60 21.15 3.75 -0.24
C ILE A 60 21.09 2.47 -1.05
N THR A 61 20.59 1.41 -0.43
CA THR A 61 20.28 0.14 -1.12
C THR A 61 18.83 0.15 -1.60
N GLY A 62 18.53 -0.53 -2.71
CA GLY A 62 17.16 -0.73 -3.19
C GLY A 62 16.21 -1.30 -2.11
N LYS A 63 16.76 -2.10 -1.17
CA LYS A 63 16.05 -2.60 0.01
C LYS A 63 15.55 -1.49 0.94
N ASN A 64 16.35 -0.46 1.20
CA ASN A 64 15.95 0.66 2.06
C ASN A 64 14.83 1.49 1.41
N LEU A 65 14.88 1.66 0.09
CA LEU A 65 13.81 2.32 -0.66
C LEU A 65 12.51 1.52 -0.63
N PHE A 66 12.59 0.19 -0.77
CA PHE A 66 11.43 -0.69 -0.66
C PHE A 66 10.80 -0.64 0.74
N ILE A 67 11.61 -0.72 1.80
CA ILE A 67 11.15 -0.61 3.20
C ILE A 67 10.50 0.75 3.45
N CYS A 68 11.08 1.84 2.95
CA CYS A 68 10.51 3.18 3.07
C CYS A 68 9.12 3.27 2.42
N GLY A 69 8.95 2.71 1.22
CA GLY A 69 7.65 2.61 0.54
C GLY A 69 6.63 1.78 1.32
N LEU A 70 7.08 0.68 1.94
CA LEU A 70 6.24 -0.19 2.78
C LEU A 70 5.74 0.53 4.04
N ILE A 71 6.62 1.32 4.68
CA ILE A 71 6.26 2.15 5.83
C ILE A 71 5.20 3.18 5.45
N GLY A 72 5.35 3.87 4.32
CA GLY A 72 4.34 4.83 3.84
C GLY A 72 2.97 4.20 3.61
N LEU A 73 2.95 2.97 3.07
CA LEU A 73 1.71 2.21 2.87
C LEU A 73 1.06 1.80 4.19
N LEU A 74 1.87 1.36 5.16
CA LEU A 74 1.42 1.01 6.50
C LEU A 74 0.84 2.23 7.22
N VAL A 75 1.53 3.37 7.23
CA VAL A 75 1.06 4.62 7.84
C VAL A 75 -0.26 5.06 7.23
N THR A 76 -0.38 4.98 5.89
CA THR A 76 -1.64 5.33 5.20
C THR A 76 -2.80 4.44 5.65
N GLY A 77 -2.60 3.12 5.74
CA GLY A 77 -3.60 2.20 6.26
C GLY A 77 -3.98 2.47 7.71
N LEU A 78 -2.98 2.79 8.55
CA LEU A 78 -3.17 3.09 9.96
C LEU A 78 -3.96 4.39 10.16
N ILE A 79 -3.71 5.41 9.34
CA ILE A 79 -4.49 6.64 9.31
C ILE A 79 -5.96 6.33 9.02
N VAL A 80 -6.25 5.47 8.04
CA VAL A 80 -7.64 5.13 7.71
C VAL A 80 -8.34 4.45 8.89
N VAL A 81 -7.72 3.46 9.54
CA VAL A 81 -8.29 2.80 10.72
C VAL A 81 -8.59 3.79 11.84
N ILE A 82 -7.65 4.69 12.13
CA ILE A 82 -7.85 5.71 13.18
C ILE A 82 -8.99 6.65 12.80
N THR A 83 -9.03 7.17 11.56
CA THR A 83 -10.11 8.06 11.14
C THR A 83 -11.47 7.37 11.17
N GLU A 84 -11.53 6.09 10.85
CA GLU A 84 -12.75 5.29 10.92
C GLU A 84 -13.20 5.10 12.38
N TYR A 85 -12.29 4.76 13.29
CA TYR A 85 -12.60 4.63 14.71
C TYR A 85 -13.19 5.91 15.32
N TYR A 86 -12.73 7.09 14.90
CA TYR A 86 -13.23 8.38 15.41
C TYR A 86 -14.41 8.96 14.61
N THR A 87 -14.66 8.50 13.38
CA THR A 87 -15.75 9.01 12.52
C THR A 87 -16.93 8.04 12.44
N GLY A 88 -16.70 6.76 12.68
CA GLY A 88 -17.69 5.70 12.73
C GLY A 88 -18.62 5.92 13.90
N THR A 89 -19.74 6.58 13.64
CA THR A 89 -20.92 6.48 14.49
C THR A 89 -21.47 5.08 14.29
N ASN A 90 -21.38 4.26 15.33
CA ASN A 90 -21.96 2.91 15.40
C ASN A 90 -23.42 2.88 14.93
#